data_AF-A0A2H9N919-F1
#
_entry.id   AF-A0A2H9N919-F1
#
_cell.length_a   1.000
_cell.length_b   1.000
_cell.length_c   1.000
_cell.angle_alpha   90.00
_cell.angle_beta   90.00
_cell.angle_gamma   90.00
#
_symmetry.space_group_name_H-M   'P 1'
#
loop_
_entity.id
_entity.type
_entity.pdbx_description
1 polymer ?
#
loop_
_entity_poly.entity_id
_entity_poly.type
_entity_poly.pdbx_seq_one_letter_code
_entity_poly.pdbx_strand_id
1 'polypeptide(L)'
;MRLVLRIGGSVIASPINTDLITKYFDVLRDLKTKGHKVAVVVGGGALAREFIQVAKNLGLNERAQDEVAISVSRIFAQLFLKKLGELGCEAIPLTVEDAVKCLRDGKVAVMGGLKPG
;
A
#
# COMPACT_ATOMS: atom_id res chain seq x y z
N MET A 1 17.34 8.01 -9.23
CA MET A 1 17.44 6.59 -8.76
C MET A 1 16.06 5.93 -8.77
N ARG A 2 15.99 4.60 -8.69
CA ARG A 2 14.74 3.83 -8.50
C ARG A 2 14.71 3.31 -7.07
N LEU A 3 13.62 3.58 -6.35
CA LEU A 3 13.47 3.25 -4.93
C LEU A 3 12.17 2.49 -4.71
N VAL A 4 12.22 1.47 -3.85
CA VAL A 4 11.04 0.75 -3.38
C VAL A 4 10.99 0.90 -1.86
N LEU A 5 9.93 1.50 -1.35
CA LEU A 5 9.68 1.67 0.07
C LEU A 5 8.61 0.69 0.53
N ARG A 6 8.99 -0.25 1.41
CA ARG A 6 8.03 -1.12 2.08
C ARG A 6 7.63 -0.50 3.42
N ILE A 7 6.40 -0.04 3.54
CA ILE A 7 5.84 0.48 4.78
C ILE A 7 5.08 -0.65 5.47
N GLY A 8 5.63 -1.15 6.57
CA GLY A 8 4.99 -2.18 7.38
C GLY A 8 3.66 -1.67 7.95
N GLY A 9 2.58 -2.45 7.78
CA GLY A 9 1.28 -2.05 8.31
C GLY A 9 1.26 -1.94 9.84
N SER A 10 2.10 -2.68 10.55
CA SER A 10 2.26 -2.53 12.01
C SER A 10 2.82 -1.16 12.41
N VAL A 11 3.56 -0.49 11.52
CA VAL A 11 4.17 0.82 11.77
C VAL A 11 3.12 1.92 11.70
N ILE A 12 2.20 1.86 10.73
CA ILE A 12 1.25 2.94 10.45
C ILE A 12 -0.21 2.62 10.85
N ALA A 13 -0.52 1.35 11.14
CA ALA A 13 -1.87 0.82 11.29
C ALA A 13 -1.98 -0.20 12.44
N SER A 14 -1.33 0.05 13.57
CA SER A 14 -1.47 -0.74 14.81
C SER A 14 -1.25 0.12 16.08
N PRO A 15 -2.12 1.10 16.42
CA PRO A 15 -3.31 1.55 15.69
C PRO A 15 -2.97 2.51 14.53
N ILE A 16 -3.98 2.99 13.82
CA ILE A 16 -3.77 3.94 12.71
C ILE A 16 -3.11 5.22 13.22
N ASN A 17 -1.93 5.55 12.66
CA ASN A 17 -1.15 6.72 13.02
C ASN A 17 -1.10 7.71 11.86
N THR A 18 -2.02 8.68 11.86
CA THR A 18 -2.16 9.70 10.81
C THR A 18 -0.95 10.61 10.69
N ASP A 19 -0.28 10.90 11.81
CA ASP A 19 0.90 11.78 11.82
C ASP A 19 2.08 11.11 11.13
N LEU A 20 2.29 9.82 11.40
CA LEU A 20 3.34 9.04 10.77
C LEU A 20 3.05 8.82 9.27
N ILE A 21 1.79 8.55 8.92
CA ILE A 21 1.36 8.48 7.52
C ILE A 21 1.65 9.82 6.82
N THR A 22 1.38 10.95 7.48
CA THR A 22 1.68 12.29 6.96
C THR A 22 3.18 12.49 6.71
N LYS A 23 4.03 12.12 7.66
CA LYS A 23 5.49 12.17 7.50
C LYS A 23 5.97 11.32 6.32
N TYR A 24 5.38 10.14 6.08
CA TYR A 24 5.71 9.35 4.91
C TYR A 24 5.35 10.07 3.60
N PHE A 25 4.22 10.77 3.53
CA PHE A 25 3.90 11.58 2.34
C PHE A 25 4.93 12.67 2.06
N ASP A 26 5.40 13.36 3.10
CA ASP A 26 6.40 14.40 2.95
C ASP A 26 7.71 13.84 2.38
N VAL A 27 8.13 12.66 2.87
CA VAL A 27 9.28 11.93 2.31
C VAL A 27 9.05 11.54 0.85
N LEU A 28 7.88 11.01 0.51
CA LEU A 28 7.56 10.62 -0.87
C LEU A 28 7.56 11.82 -1.82
N ARG A 29 7.04 12.97 -1.38
CA ARG A 29 7.05 14.23 -2.14
C ARG A 29 8.46 14.75 -2.33
N ASP A 30 9.28 14.78 -1.29
CA ASP A 30 10.68 15.21 -1.38
C ASP A 30 11.48 14.32 -2.35
N LEU A 31 11.36 13.00 -2.23
CA LEU A 31 11.98 12.06 -3.17
C LEU A 31 11.51 12.30 -4.61
N LYS A 32 10.22 12.60 -4.79
CA LYS A 32 9.68 12.87 -6.12
C LYS A 32 10.23 14.18 -6.70
N THR A 33 10.29 15.25 -5.92
CA THR A 33 10.86 16.55 -6.30
C THR A 33 12.33 16.44 -6.69
N LYS A 34 13.09 15.56 -6.02
CA LYS A 34 14.49 15.24 -6.35
C LYS A 34 14.66 14.37 -7.61
N GLY A 35 13.58 14.05 -8.32
CA GLY A 35 13.62 13.29 -9.58
C GLY A 35 13.76 11.77 -9.40
N HIS A 36 13.50 11.22 -8.21
CA HIS A 36 13.52 9.78 -8.00
C HIS A 36 12.24 9.09 -8.53
N LYS A 37 12.37 7.86 -9.01
CA LYS A 37 11.23 6.97 -9.30
C LYS A 37 10.96 6.13 -8.05
N VAL A 38 9.76 6.27 -7.48
CA VAL A 38 9.43 5.70 -6.18
C VAL A 38 8.20 4.80 -6.29
N ALA A 39 8.36 3.55 -5.86
CA ALA A 39 7.25 2.64 -5.58
C ALA A 39 7.11 2.43 -4.08
N VAL A 40 5.89 2.28 -3.60
CA VAL A 40 5.54 2.09 -2.19
C VAL A 40 4.68 0.84 -2.06
N VAL A 41 4.99 -0.03 -1.12
CA VAL A 41 4.17 -1.18 -0.76
C VAL A 41 3.74 -1.02 0.70
N VAL A 42 2.43 -0.99 0.93
CA VAL A 42 1.84 -0.74 2.26
C VAL A 42 1.21 -2.02 2.80
N GLY A 43 1.51 -2.37 4.05
CA GLY A 43 0.89 -3.50 4.75
C GLY A 43 -0.42 -3.15 5.44
N GLY A 44 -1.26 -4.16 5.73
CA GLY A 44 -2.59 -3.95 6.33
C GLY A 44 -2.68 -3.88 7.86
N GLY A 45 -1.57 -4.13 8.57
CA GLY A 45 -1.48 -3.87 10.02
C GLY A 45 -2.42 -4.71 10.88
N ALA A 46 -2.93 -4.11 11.96
CA ALA A 46 -3.82 -4.78 12.91
C ALA A 46 -5.16 -5.14 12.26
N LEU A 47 -5.68 -4.25 11.42
CA LEU A 47 -6.94 -4.47 10.71
C LEU A 47 -6.86 -5.69 9.78
N ALA A 48 -5.73 -5.92 9.11
CA ALA A 48 -5.58 -7.13 8.30
C ALA A 48 -5.60 -8.41 9.17
N ARG A 49 -4.96 -8.40 10.34
CA ARG A 49 -4.97 -9.54 11.27
C ARG A 49 -6.37 -9.81 11.83
N GLU A 50 -7.12 -8.74 12.12
CA GLU A 50 -8.51 -8.84 12.56
C GLU A 50 -9.38 -9.49 11.48
N PHE A 51 -9.28 -9.04 10.24
CA PHE A 51 -10.04 -9.60 9.13
C PHE A 51 -9.62 -11.03 8.75
N ILE A 52 -8.35 -11.41 8.94
CA ILE A 52 -7.92 -12.82 8.85
C ILE A 52 -8.67 -13.65 9.89
N GLN A 53 -8.76 -13.18 11.14
CA GLN A 53 -9.46 -13.90 12.20
C GLN A 53 -10.97 -13.98 11.93
N VAL A 54 -11.59 -12.92 11.40
CA VAL A 54 -13.00 -12.95 10.95
C VAL A 54 -13.20 -14.00 9.86
N ALA A 55 -12.39 -13.99 8.81
CA ALA A 55 -12.47 -14.97 7.73
C ALA A 55 -12.29 -16.41 8.24
N LYS A 56 -11.33 -16.63 9.15
CA LYS A 56 -11.11 -17.91 9.81
C LYS A 56 -12.34 -18.37 10.61
N ASN A 57 -12.95 -17.47 11.38
CA ASN A 57 -14.15 -17.77 12.19
C ASN A 57 -15.39 -18.08 11.31
N LEU A 58 -15.42 -17.59 10.07
CA LEU A 58 -16.41 -17.92 9.06
C LEU A 58 -16.13 -19.26 8.34
N GLY A 59 -15.06 -19.98 8.70
CA GLY A 59 -14.71 -21.26 8.10
C GLY A 59 -14.02 -21.14 6.73
N LEU A 60 -13.51 -19.96 6.38
CA LEU A 60 -12.81 -19.75 5.11
C LEU A 60 -11.40 -20.35 5.15
N ASN A 61 -10.96 -20.90 4.01
CA ASN A 61 -9.61 -21.44 3.86
C ASN A 61 -8.52 -20.35 3.93
N GLU A 62 -7.26 -20.76 4.11
CA GLU A 62 -6.13 -19.84 4.25
C GLU A 62 -5.99 -18.88 3.06
N ARG A 63 -6.19 -19.40 1.84
CA ARG A 63 -6.16 -18.57 0.63
C ARG A 63 -7.16 -17.42 0.69
N ALA A 64 -8.41 -17.69 1.09
CA ALA A 64 -9.43 -16.67 1.23
C ALA A 64 -9.10 -15.69 2.37
N GLN A 65 -8.50 -16.15 3.47
CA GLN A 65 -8.03 -15.29 4.56
C GLN A 65 -6.97 -14.28 4.05
N ASP A 66 -6.01 -14.75 3.25
CA ASP A 66 -5.01 -13.90 2.62
C ASP A 66 -5.63 -12.89 1.65
N GLU A 67 -6.60 -13.31 0.82
CA GLU A 67 -7.30 -12.43 -0.13
C GLU A 67 -7.99 -11.26 0.60
N VAL A 68 -8.58 -11.52 1.76
CA VAL A 68 -9.18 -10.48 2.61
C VAL A 68 -8.08 -9.59 3.20
N ALA A 69 -6.99 -10.15 3.73
CA ALA A 69 -5.86 -9.38 4.27
C ALA A 69 -5.22 -8.45 3.23
N ILE A 70 -5.09 -8.94 2.00
CA ILE A 70 -4.63 -8.18 0.83
C ILE A 70 -5.58 -7.01 0.57
N SER A 71 -6.89 -7.26 0.59
CA SER A 71 -7.89 -6.20 0.42
C SER A 71 -7.73 -5.11 1.48
N VAL A 72 -7.49 -5.47 2.74
CA VAL A 72 -7.21 -4.49 3.81
C VAL A 72 -5.93 -3.69 3.53
N SER A 73 -4.84 -4.32 3.10
CA SER A 73 -3.62 -3.58 2.74
C SER A 73 -3.86 -2.57 1.60
N ARG A 74 -4.75 -2.90 0.65
CA ARG A 74 -5.12 -2.01 -0.45
C ARG A 74 -5.96 -0.82 0.02
N ILE A 75 -6.76 -0.95 1.08
CA ILE A 75 -7.44 0.19 1.72
C ILE A 75 -6.42 1.21 2.22
N PHE A 76 -5.34 0.78 2.87
CA PHE A 76 -4.26 1.69 3.27
C PHE A 76 -3.54 2.29 2.07
N ALA A 77 -3.25 1.49 1.03
CA ALA A 77 -2.67 2.01 -0.21
C ALA A 77 -3.57 3.07 -0.87
N GLN A 78 -4.90 2.93 -0.80
CA GLN A 78 -5.85 3.93 -1.30
C GLN A 78 -5.76 5.26 -0.54
N LEU A 79 -5.57 5.25 0.78
CA LEU A 79 -5.31 6.49 1.54
C LEU A 79 -4.08 7.21 0.98
N PHE A 80 -3.03 6.43 0.67
CA PHE A 80 -1.82 6.96 0.05
C PHE A 80 -2.04 7.56 -1.33
N LEU A 81 -2.73 6.84 -2.20
CA LEU A 81 -3.06 7.31 -3.53
C LEU A 81 -3.87 8.61 -3.49
N LYS A 82 -4.92 8.65 -2.66
CA LYS A 82 -5.80 9.82 -2.56
C LYS A 82 -5.08 11.05 -2.02
N LYS A 83 -4.15 10.89 -1.07
CA LYS A 83 -3.38 12.01 -0.52
C LYS A 83 -2.27 12.50 -1.47
N LEU A 84 -1.70 11.60 -2.29
CA LEU A 84 -0.72 11.96 -3.32
C LEU A 84 -1.35 12.75 -4.47
N GLY A 85 -2.64 12.53 -4.76
CA GLY A 85 -3.34 13.22 -5.83
C GLY A 85 -2.66 12.99 -7.18
N GLU A 86 -2.39 14.07 -7.91
CA GLU A 86 -1.74 14.00 -9.22
C GLU A 86 -0.31 13.42 -9.20
N LEU A 87 0.33 13.31 -8.04
CA LEU A 87 1.64 12.67 -7.93
C LEU A 87 1.54 11.14 -7.97
N GLY A 88 0.38 10.57 -7.63
CA GLY A 88 0.12 9.13 -7.62
C GLY A 88 -0.36 8.60 -8.97
N CYS A 89 -0.48 7.27 -9.07
CA CYS A 89 -1.17 6.64 -10.19
C CYS A 89 -2.66 7.02 -10.24
N GLU A 90 -3.32 6.72 -11.35
CA GLU A 90 -4.78 6.85 -11.46
C GLU A 90 -5.53 5.85 -10.55
N ALA A 91 -5.01 4.62 -10.45
CA ALA A 91 -5.56 3.55 -9.62
C ALA A 91 -4.46 2.79 -8.86
N ILE A 92 -4.85 2.05 -7.82
CA ILE A 92 -3.93 1.17 -7.09
C ILE A 92 -3.47 0.05 -8.03
N PRO A 93 -2.15 -0.07 -8.32
CA PRO A 93 -1.65 -1.17 -9.12
C PRO A 93 -1.93 -2.52 -8.45
N LEU A 94 -2.50 -3.46 -9.19
CA LEU A 94 -2.82 -4.81 -8.72
C LEU A 94 -1.79 -5.85 -9.19
N THR A 95 -0.91 -5.45 -10.11
CA THR A 95 0.18 -6.25 -10.66
C THR A 95 1.47 -5.43 -10.67
N VAL A 96 2.62 -6.11 -10.76
CA VAL A 96 3.92 -5.44 -10.88
C VAL A 96 3.97 -4.63 -12.19
N GLU A 97 3.37 -5.15 -13.24
CA GLU A 97 3.27 -4.53 -14.57
C GLU A 97 2.53 -3.18 -14.50
N ASP A 98 1.42 -3.11 -13.75
CA ASP A 98 0.67 -1.87 -13.55
C ASP A 98 1.51 -0.83 -12.80
N ALA A 99 2.29 -1.26 -11.80
CA ALA A 99 3.17 -0.35 -11.06
C ALA A 99 4.29 0.17 -11.98
N VAL A 100 4.86 -0.69 -12.84
CA VAL A 100 5.86 -0.29 -13.82
C VAL A 100 5.31 0.72 -14.81
N LYS A 101 4.07 0.54 -15.32
CA LYS A 101 3.40 1.52 -16.19
C LYS A 101 3.28 2.88 -15.49
N CYS A 102 2.71 2.90 -14.29
CA CYS A 102 2.59 4.12 -13.48
C CYS A 102 3.95 4.83 -13.23
N LEU A 103 5.01 4.08 -12.95
CA LEU A 103 6.36 4.65 -12.78
C LEU A 103 6.96 5.21 -14.08
N ARG A 104 6.57 4.66 -15.25
CA ARG A 104 6.99 5.18 -16.57
C ARG A 104 6.33 6.53 -16.86
N ASP A 105 5.08 6.71 -16.41
CA ASP A 105 4.33 7.96 -16.50
C ASP A 105 4.83 9.03 -15.51
N GLY A 106 5.91 8.73 -14.79
CA GLY A 106 6.50 9.66 -13.84
C GLY A 106 5.65 9.84 -12.60
N LYS A 107 4.75 8.91 -12.25
CA LYS A 107 3.97 8.95 -11.01
C LYS A 107 4.65 8.12 -9.91
N VAL A 108 4.18 8.29 -8.68
CA VAL A 108 4.52 7.44 -7.53
C VAL A 108 3.55 6.27 -7.50
N ALA A 109 4.09 5.04 -7.61
CA ALA A 109 3.29 3.83 -7.51
C ALA A 109 3.06 3.46 -6.05
N VAL A 110 1.81 3.27 -5.63
CA VAL A 110 1.48 2.81 -4.27
C VAL A 110 0.60 1.58 -4.35
N MET A 111 1.08 0.49 -3.76
CA MET A 111 0.48 -0.84 -3.83
C MET A 111 0.16 -1.38 -2.44
N GLY A 112 -0.81 -2.29 -2.37
CA GLY A 112 -0.96 -3.23 -1.26
C GLY A 112 -0.38 -4.61 -1.64
N GLY A 113 -0.91 -5.66 -1.02
CA GLY A 113 -0.61 -7.05 -1.39
C GLY A 113 -1.13 -7.41 -2.80
N LEU A 114 -0.52 -8.44 -3.39
CA LEU A 114 -0.79 -8.85 -4.77
C LEU A 114 -1.42 -10.24 -4.86
N LYS A 115 -0.88 -11.21 -4.14
CA LYS A 115 -1.27 -12.61 -4.20
C LYS A 115 -1.23 -13.24 -2.79
N PRO A 116 -2.09 -14.23 -2.50
CA PRO A 116 -1.99 -15.08 -1.32
C PRO A 116 -0.64 -15.78 -1.20
N GLY A 117 -0.25 -16.13 0.03
CA GLY A 117 1.02 -16.79 0.36
C GLY A 117 1.97 -15.97 1.24
#